data_AF-M3ALI0-F1
#
_entry.id   AF-M3ALI0-F1
#
_cell.length_a   1.000
_cell.length_b   1.000
_cell.length_c   1.000
_cell.angle_alpha   90.00
_cell.angle_beta   90.00
_cell.angle_gamma   90.00
#
_symmetry.space_group_name_H-M   'P 1'
#
loop_
_entity.id
_entity.type
_entity.pdbx_description
1 polymer ?
#
loop_
_entity_poly.entity_id
_entity_poly.type
_entity_poly.pdbx_seq_one_letter_code
_entity_poly.pdbx_strand_id
1 'polypeptide(L)'
;MQATLQKITQANPGDIFKSGAEILLNGLAGGDYVTIAKAYLLESSTFNINPIPPKSQNIYNIPGDAPYDLTEAQLRQVIYIPPDFTYGRIPPVLFLPGTGVEAGANFGPNFGKLFKAQKVADPVYVNIPNNNLGDIQVVAEYVAYAINYISSITSKKVNTVSWSAGSIDAQWALKYWPSTRNNTINKISISPDYHGTIFAQILCPGFETPGCTPAVAQQNYNSTFIRTLRNNGGDQSYVPTTNVYSIFDEIVQPQEDPNASGFLNPGPGGVSNTELQSVCTPFLPGGTLYNSHEGVLYNALAYALAKDAIQNGGPGQLSRVNASAECVKFAADGLSLPDIFATEAVIPEAGFAIIAYQPKVAQEPPIKAYARKDTPA
;
A
#
# COMPACT_ATOMS: atom_id res chain seq x y z
N MET A 1 15.12 -26.99 -2.48
CA MET A 1 15.30 -25.54 -2.20
C MET A 1 16.46 -24.96 -3.00
N GLN A 2 17.70 -25.41 -2.84
CA GLN A 2 18.86 -24.91 -3.61
C GLN A 2 18.72 -25.11 -5.14
N ALA A 3 18.26 -26.28 -5.59
CA ALA A 3 17.99 -26.56 -7.01
C ALA A 3 16.79 -25.79 -7.58
N THR A 4 15.85 -25.36 -6.73
CA THR A 4 14.69 -24.55 -7.12
C THR A 4 15.06 -23.08 -7.20
N LEU A 5 15.89 -22.60 -6.27
CA LEU A 5 16.47 -21.26 -6.25
C LEU A 5 17.41 -21.03 -7.44
N GLN A 6 18.16 -22.06 -7.85
CA GLN A 6 18.95 -22.06 -9.08
C GLN A 6 18.10 -21.95 -10.34
N LYS A 7 16.90 -22.55 -10.36
CA LYS A 7 15.97 -22.38 -11.48
C LYS A 7 15.39 -20.97 -11.56
N ILE A 8 15.11 -20.34 -10.41
CA ILE A 8 14.61 -18.96 -10.36
C ILE A 8 15.69 -17.96 -10.81
N THR A 9 16.93 -18.14 -10.37
CA THR A 9 18.08 -17.29 -10.80
C THR A 9 18.51 -17.51 -12.26
N GLN A 10 18.07 -18.61 -12.89
CA GLN A 10 18.32 -18.91 -14.30
C GLN A 10 17.10 -18.66 -15.19
N ALA A 11 15.93 -18.37 -14.62
CA ALA A 11 14.71 -18.10 -15.36
C ALA A 11 14.78 -16.69 -15.94
N ASN A 12 14.47 -16.57 -17.23
CA ASN A 12 14.29 -15.27 -17.88
C ASN A 12 13.08 -14.58 -17.20
N PRO A 13 13.05 -13.25 -16.98
CA PRO A 13 11.89 -12.59 -16.37
C PRO A 13 10.54 -12.95 -17.05
N GLY A 14 10.56 -13.18 -18.37
CA GLY A 14 9.41 -13.69 -19.13
C GLY A 14 8.92 -15.09 -18.70
N ASP A 15 9.79 -15.95 -18.18
CA ASP A 15 9.44 -17.28 -17.66
C ASP A 15 8.78 -17.21 -16.29
N ILE A 16 9.01 -16.15 -15.49
CA ILE A 16 8.29 -15.93 -14.22
C ILE A 16 6.83 -15.58 -14.50
N PHE A 17 6.56 -14.70 -15.47
CA PHE A 17 5.19 -14.36 -15.90
C PHE A 17 4.46 -15.56 -16.51
N LYS A 18 5.15 -16.36 -17.33
CA LYS A 18 4.60 -17.59 -17.90
C LYS A 18 4.34 -18.65 -16.83
N SER A 19 5.26 -18.81 -15.87
CA SER A 19 5.09 -19.74 -14.75
C SER A 19 3.96 -19.31 -13.82
N GLY A 20 3.78 -18.02 -13.55
CA GLY A 20 2.66 -17.50 -12.75
C GLY A 20 1.31 -17.81 -13.39
N ALA A 21 1.17 -17.58 -14.71
CA ALA A 21 -0.03 -17.95 -15.46
C ALA A 21 -0.24 -19.47 -15.54
N GLU A 22 0.81 -20.26 -15.76
CA GLU A 22 0.73 -21.72 -15.77
C GLU A 22 0.44 -22.32 -14.39
N ILE A 23 0.87 -21.68 -13.30
CA ILE A 23 0.57 -22.08 -11.91
C ILE A 23 -0.88 -21.77 -11.57
N LEU A 24 -1.40 -20.62 -12.01
CA LEU A 24 -2.84 -20.29 -11.90
C LEU A 24 -3.71 -21.27 -12.71
N LEU A 25 -3.22 -21.74 -13.86
CA LEU A 25 -3.96 -22.63 -14.76
C LEU A 25 -3.88 -24.13 -14.38
N ASN A 26 -2.80 -24.59 -13.72
CA ASN A 26 -2.54 -26.03 -13.53
C ASN A 26 -2.90 -26.64 -12.16
N GLY A 27 -3.66 -25.93 -11.32
CA GLY A 27 -4.41 -26.55 -10.23
C GLY A 27 -3.83 -26.38 -8.83
N LEU A 28 -4.74 -26.02 -7.92
CA LEU A 28 -4.52 -25.66 -6.52
C LEU A 28 -4.49 -26.92 -5.64
N ALA A 29 -3.31 -27.33 -5.16
CA ALA A 29 -3.19 -28.30 -4.07
C ALA A 29 -2.05 -27.93 -3.10
N GLY A 30 -2.42 -27.43 -1.92
CA GLY A 30 -1.49 -27.05 -0.83
C GLY A 30 -2.07 -25.95 0.07
N GLY A 31 -1.55 -25.82 1.31
CA GLY A 31 -2.05 -24.86 2.30
C GLY A 31 -1.88 -23.38 1.92
N ASP A 32 -0.83 -23.05 1.16
CA ASP A 32 -0.56 -21.68 0.73
C ASP A 32 -1.53 -21.22 -0.37
N TYR A 33 -1.93 -22.13 -1.25
CA TYR A 33 -2.93 -21.86 -2.29
C TYR A 33 -4.31 -21.55 -1.73
N VAL A 34 -4.67 -22.10 -0.57
CA VAL A 34 -5.93 -21.73 0.12
C VAL A 34 -5.86 -20.30 0.64
N THR A 35 -4.71 -19.87 1.15
CA THR A 35 -4.50 -18.48 1.59
C THR A 35 -4.62 -17.52 0.42
N ILE A 36 -3.97 -17.83 -0.70
CA ILE A 36 -4.05 -17.04 -1.94
C ILE A 36 -5.49 -17.03 -2.47
N ALA A 37 -6.15 -18.19 -2.60
CA ALA A 37 -7.53 -18.24 -3.06
C ALA A 37 -8.48 -17.42 -2.16
N LYS A 38 -8.28 -17.46 -0.84
CA LYS A 38 -9.04 -16.63 0.10
C LYS A 38 -8.78 -15.13 -0.12
N ALA A 39 -7.52 -14.75 -0.35
CA ALA A 39 -7.15 -13.37 -0.61
C ALA A 39 -7.92 -12.78 -1.81
N TYR A 40 -7.94 -13.51 -2.93
CA TYR A 40 -8.61 -13.10 -4.17
C TYR A 40 -10.14 -13.25 -4.13
N LEU A 41 -10.66 -14.33 -3.56
CA LEU A 41 -12.10 -14.64 -3.66
C LEU A 41 -12.94 -14.02 -2.55
N LEU A 42 -12.35 -13.74 -1.38
CA LEU A 42 -13.07 -13.28 -0.20
C LEU A 42 -12.54 -11.95 0.31
N GLU A 43 -11.23 -11.86 0.58
CA GLU A 43 -10.63 -10.68 1.22
C GLU A 43 -10.55 -9.47 0.28
N SER A 44 -10.71 -9.71 -1.01
CA SER A 44 -10.80 -8.72 -2.10
C SER A 44 -12.21 -8.13 -2.31
N SER A 45 -13.23 -8.60 -1.58
CA SER A 45 -14.62 -8.12 -1.75
C SER A 45 -14.74 -6.60 -1.58
N THR A 46 -15.36 -5.93 -2.56
CA THR A 46 -15.66 -4.50 -2.55
C THR A 46 -17.05 -4.17 -1.99
N PHE A 47 -17.86 -5.20 -1.68
CA PHE A 47 -19.22 -5.07 -1.16
C PHE A 47 -19.39 -5.88 0.12
N ASN A 48 -19.19 -5.23 1.26
CA ASN A 48 -19.19 -5.86 2.59
C ASN A 48 -20.29 -5.29 3.48
N ILE A 49 -20.84 -6.16 4.33
CA ILE A 49 -21.80 -5.77 5.36
C ILE A 49 -21.06 -5.70 6.69
N ASN A 50 -20.88 -4.48 7.18
CA ASN A 50 -20.24 -4.19 8.46
C ASN A 50 -21.28 -3.70 9.48
N PRO A 51 -21.87 -4.60 10.29
CA PRO A 51 -23.07 -4.29 11.09
C PRO A 51 -22.76 -3.58 12.41
N ILE A 52 -21.51 -3.59 12.88
CA ILE A 52 -21.14 -2.99 14.16
C ILE A 52 -21.16 -1.46 14.01
N PRO A 53 -22.04 -0.74 14.72
CA PRO A 53 -22.09 0.70 14.62
C PRO A 53 -20.83 1.32 15.25
N PRO A 54 -20.37 2.48 14.75
CA PRO A 54 -19.34 3.27 15.41
C PRO A 54 -19.77 3.63 16.84
N LYS A 55 -18.83 3.60 17.78
CA LYS A 55 -19.10 4.00 19.17
C LYS A 55 -19.23 5.53 19.33
N SER A 56 -18.60 6.29 18.44
CA SER A 56 -18.78 7.74 18.33
C SER A 56 -19.87 8.04 17.31
N GLN A 57 -20.79 8.93 17.63
CA GLN A 57 -21.83 9.37 16.69
C GLN A 57 -21.25 10.19 15.53
N ASN A 58 -20.04 10.72 15.67
CA ASN A 58 -19.39 11.52 14.63
C ASN A 58 -18.03 10.91 14.27
N ILE A 59 -18.04 9.90 13.39
CA ILE A 59 -16.84 9.39 12.70
C ILE A 59 -16.74 9.88 11.24
N TYR A 60 -17.79 10.58 10.80
CA TYR A 60 -18.06 11.05 9.44
C TYR A 60 -18.65 12.46 9.57
N ASN A 61 -18.03 13.47 8.95
CA ASN A 61 -18.27 14.91 9.17
C ASN A 61 -17.80 15.47 10.52
N ILE A 62 -16.56 15.14 10.89
CA ILE A 62 -15.91 15.71 12.07
C ILE A 62 -15.52 17.18 11.79
N PRO A 63 -15.84 18.14 12.66
CA PRO A 63 -15.43 19.53 12.47
C PRO A 63 -13.92 19.67 12.28
N GLY A 64 -13.51 20.35 11.20
CA GLY A 64 -12.11 20.55 10.83
C GLY A 64 -11.57 19.57 9.79
N ASP A 65 -12.29 18.48 9.52
CA ASP A 65 -12.01 17.60 8.38
C ASP A 65 -12.60 18.15 7.08
N ALA A 66 -12.05 17.71 5.95
CA ALA A 66 -12.64 17.93 4.63
C ALA A 66 -14.03 17.24 4.53
N PRO A 67 -14.93 17.78 3.69
CA PRO A 67 -16.20 17.13 3.42
C PRO A 67 -16.00 15.84 2.64
N TYR A 68 -16.90 14.88 2.85
CA TYR A 68 -17.00 13.66 2.05
C TYR A 68 -17.98 13.89 0.89
N ASP A 69 -17.62 13.43 -0.31
CA ASP A 69 -18.53 13.35 -1.46
C ASP A 69 -19.34 12.04 -1.43
N LEU A 70 -18.79 11.01 -0.78
CA LEU A 70 -19.38 9.68 -0.69
C LEU A 70 -20.28 9.53 0.54
N THR A 71 -21.37 8.77 0.39
CA THR A 71 -22.21 8.40 1.53
C THR A 71 -21.47 7.47 2.48
N GLU A 72 -21.85 7.47 3.76
CA GLU A 72 -21.28 6.54 4.75
C GLU A 72 -21.41 5.07 4.32
N ALA A 73 -22.52 4.68 3.69
CA ALA A 73 -22.71 3.32 3.19
C ALA A 73 -21.68 2.95 2.11
N GLN A 74 -21.40 3.86 1.18
CA GLN A 74 -20.37 3.67 0.16
C GLN A 74 -18.97 3.57 0.78
N LEU A 75 -18.68 4.38 1.79
CA LEU A 75 -17.40 4.37 2.49
C LEU A 75 -17.21 3.09 3.33
N ARG A 76 -18.28 2.57 3.93
CA ARG A 76 -18.21 1.41 4.82
C ARG A 76 -18.16 0.08 4.06
N GLN A 77 -18.83 -0.03 2.91
CA GLN A 77 -18.94 -1.30 2.18
C GLN A 77 -17.58 -1.81 1.65
N VAL A 78 -16.59 -0.95 1.46
CA VAL A 78 -15.28 -1.35 0.90
C VAL A 78 -14.36 -2.00 1.93
N ILE A 79 -14.74 -1.97 3.20
CA ILE A 79 -13.94 -2.46 4.31
C ILE A 79 -14.26 -3.94 4.52
N TYR A 80 -13.36 -4.83 4.14
CA TYR A 80 -13.47 -6.24 4.47
C TYR A 80 -12.83 -6.50 5.85
N ILE A 81 -13.67 -6.84 6.82
CA ILE A 81 -13.25 -7.27 8.16
C ILE A 81 -13.30 -8.80 8.20
N PRO A 82 -12.16 -9.50 8.34
CA PRO A 82 -12.14 -10.95 8.44
C PRO A 82 -13.03 -11.46 9.60
N PRO A 83 -13.71 -12.61 9.45
CA PRO A 83 -14.57 -13.16 10.51
C PRO A 83 -13.88 -13.40 11.85
N ASP A 84 -12.56 -13.61 11.83
CA ASP A 84 -11.73 -13.85 13.02
C ASP A 84 -11.04 -12.59 13.56
N PHE A 85 -11.37 -11.40 13.03
CA PHE A 85 -10.91 -10.12 13.56
C PHE A 85 -11.25 -9.99 15.05
N THR A 86 -10.28 -9.62 15.87
CA THR A 86 -10.39 -9.72 17.33
C THR A 86 -10.91 -8.46 18.01
N TYR A 87 -11.24 -7.43 17.23
CA TYR A 87 -11.80 -6.16 17.68
C TYR A 87 -10.97 -5.47 18.78
N GLY A 88 -9.65 -5.37 18.54
CA GLY A 88 -8.73 -4.61 19.38
C GLY A 88 -8.01 -5.42 20.48
N ARG A 89 -8.18 -6.74 20.53
CA ARG A 89 -7.32 -7.62 21.35
C ARG A 89 -5.93 -7.78 20.73
N ILE A 90 -5.88 -7.97 19.42
CA ILE A 90 -4.67 -7.83 18.59
C ILE A 90 -4.74 -6.44 17.91
N PRO A 91 -3.62 -5.72 17.74
CA PRO A 91 -3.63 -4.40 17.12
C PRO A 91 -4.27 -4.42 15.73
N PRO A 92 -5.28 -3.58 15.44
CA PRO A 92 -5.87 -3.53 14.11
C PRO A 92 -4.90 -2.91 13.11
N VAL A 93 -4.85 -3.46 11.90
CA VAL A 93 -4.09 -2.90 10.76
C VAL A 93 -4.97 -2.79 9.53
N LEU A 94 -5.00 -1.60 8.93
CA LEU A 94 -5.64 -1.33 7.64
C LEU A 94 -4.64 -1.56 6.52
N PHE A 95 -4.99 -2.41 5.56
CA PHE A 95 -4.25 -2.60 4.33
C PHE A 95 -4.81 -1.73 3.22
N LEU A 96 -3.95 -0.86 2.68
CA LEU A 96 -4.30 0.14 1.67
C LEU A 96 -3.61 -0.21 0.34
N PRO A 97 -4.37 -0.60 -0.69
CA PRO A 97 -3.83 -1.21 -1.91
C PRO A 97 -3.10 -0.20 -2.79
N GLY A 98 -2.20 -0.72 -3.61
CA GLY A 98 -1.58 0.04 -4.69
C GLY A 98 -2.50 0.25 -5.89
N THR A 99 -1.96 0.93 -6.90
CA THR A 99 -2.64 1.21 -8.15
C THR A 99 -2.99 -0.08 -8.89
N GLY A 100 -4.25 -0.21 -9.31
CA GLY A 100 -4.69 -1.29 -10.19
C GLY A 100 -4.99 -2.62 -9.49
N VAL A 101 -4.95 -2.69 -8.16
CA VAL A 101 -5.23 -3.92 -7.40
C VAL A 101 -6.17 -3.71 -6.22
N GLU A 102 -6.75 -4.80 -5.74
CA GLU A 102 -7.55 -4.85 -4.51
C GLU A 102 -6.68 -5.22 -3.31
N ALA A 103 -7.06 -4.79 -2.10
CA ALA A 103 -6.24 -4.97 -0.90
C ALA A 103 -6.08 -6.46 -0.51
N GLY A 104 -7.13 -7.26 -0.70
CA GLY A 104 -7.09 -8.71 -0.47
C GLY A 104 -5.96 -9.38 -1.24
N ALA A 105 -6.03 -9.33 -2.57
CA ALA A 105 -4.97 -9.85 -3.46
C ALA A 105 -3.59 -9.24 -3.16
N ASN A 106 -3.52 -7.93 -2.91
CA ASN A 106 -2.25 -7.22 -2.71
C ASN A 106 -1.51 -7.62 -1.42
N PHE A 107 -2.21 -7.84 -0.31
CA PHE A 107 -1.59 -8.07 1.01
C PHE A 107 -1.82 -9.45 1.61
N GLY A 108 -2.85 -10.16 1.18
CA GLY A 108 -3.19 -11.50 1.67
C GLY A 108 -2.01 -12.48 1.62
N PRO A 109 -1.27 -12.57 0.50
CA PRO A 109 -0.13 -13.48 0.37
C PRO A 109 1.11 -13.07 1.18
N ASN A 110 1.25 -11.81 1.61
CA ASN A 110 2.47 -11.28 2.22
C ASN A 110 2.26 -10.82 3.69
N PHE A 111 2.18 -9.51 3.94
CA PHE A 111 2.00 -8.93 5.28
C PHE A 111 0.76 -9.46 5.99
N GLY A 112 -0.36 -9.63 5.28
CA GLY A 112 -1.61 -10.16 5.83
C GLY A 112 -1.43 -11.57 6.40
N LYS A 113 -0.80 -12.46 5.63
CA LYS A 113 -0.44 -13.81 6.07
C LYS A 113 0.48 -13.79 7.29
N LEU A 114 1.58 -13.05 7.22
CA LEU A 114 2.60 -13.06 8.26
C LEU A 114 2.11 -12.43 9.57
N PHE A 115 1.43 -11.29 9.51
CA PHE A 115 0.89 -10.63 10.70
C PHE A 115 -0.11 -11.52 11.43
N LYS A 116 -0.98 -12.21 10.69
CA LYS A 116 -1.93 -13.16 11.26
C LYS A 116 -1.22 -14.38 11.88
N ALA A 117 -0.32 -15.02 11.13
CA ALA A 117 0.40 -16.19 11.60
C ALA A 117 1.24 -15.91 12.86
N GLN A 118 1.84 -14.72 12.93
CA GLN A 118 2.71 -14.30 14.03
C GLN A 118 1.98 -13.49 15.11
N LYS A 119 0.66 -13.25 14.97
CA LYS A 119 -0.16 -12.40 15.86
C LYS A 119 0.41 -11.01 16.09
N VAL A 120 1.03 -10.43 15.06
CA VAL A 120 1.59 -9.07 15.11
C VAL A 120 0.48 -8.03 15.02
N ALA A 121 -0.46 -8.23 14.10
CA ALA A 121 -1.59 -7.34 13.87
C ALA A 121 -2.76 -8.12 13.25
N ASP A 122 -3.96 -7.54 13.36
CA ASP A 122 -5.22 -8.08 12.85
C ASP A 122 -5.57 -7.38 11.52
N PRO A 123 -5.50 -8.10 10.39
CA PRO A 123 -5.77 -7.54 9.07
C PRO A 123 -7.20 -7.03 8.89
N VAL A 124 -7.34 -5.86 8.27
CA VAL A 124 -8.55 -5.34 7.66
C VAL A 124 -8.18 -4.81 6.27
N TYR A 125 -8.92 -5.23 5.25
CA TYR A 125 -8.59 -4.94 3.86
C TYR A 125 -9.52 -3.85 3.33
N VAL A 126 -8.96 -2.75 2.81
CA VAL A 126 -9.75 -1.62 2.27
C VAL A 126 -9.76 -1.74 0.74
N ASN A 127 -10.78 -2.41 0.19
CA ASN A 127 -10.86 -2.71 -1.24
C ASN A 127 -11.47 -1.52 -2.00
N ILE A 128 -10.61 -0.57 -2.36
CA ILE A 128 -10.99 0.65 -3.08
C ILE A 128 -11.66 0.30 -4.43
N PRO A 129 -12.84 0.86 -4.73
CA PRO A 129 -13.53 0.57 -5.98
C PRO A 129 -12.69 0.87 -7.22
N ASN A 130 -12.93 0.09 -8.29
CA ASN A 130 -12.16 0.14 -9.53
C ASN A 130 -10.65 -0.08 -9.30
N ASN A 131 -10.28 -0.97 -8.38
CA ASN A 131 -8.88 -1.36 -8.12
C ASN A 131 -7.96 -0.16 -7.84
N ASN A 132 -8.45 0.81 -7.08
CA ASN A 132 -7.71 2.03 -6.78
C ASN A 132 -7.27 2.86 -8.01
N LEU A 133 -8.07 2.86 -9.09
CA LEU A 133 -7.77 3.60 -10.33
C LEU A 133 -8.52 4.93 -10.46
N GLY A 134 -9.42 5.25 -9.53
CA GLY A 134 -10.21 6.48 -9.51
C GLY A 134 -9.43 7.73 -9.09
N ASP A 135 -10.13 8.87 -8.95
CA ASP A 135 -9.52 10.10 -8.43
C ASP A 135 -9.04 9.87 -6.99
N ILE A 136 -7.74 10.02 -6.74
CA ILE A 136 -7.10 9.76 -5.44
C ILE A 136 -7.69 10.64 -4.33
N GLN A 137 -8.21 11.83 -4.67
CA GLN A 137 -8.89 12.71 -3.73
C GLN A 137 -10.20 12.09 -3.19
N VAL A 138 -10.89 11.31 -4.03
CA VAL A 138 -12.07 10.50 -3.63
C VAL A 138 -11.60 9.22 -2.94
N VAL A 139 -10.51 8.60 -3.39
CA VAL A 139 -9.95 7.40 -2.74
C VAL A 139 -9.62 7.67 -1.27
N ALA A 140 -8.99 8.81 -0.99
CA ALA A 140 -8.60 9.20 0.36
C ALA A 140 -9.79 9.33 1.32
N GLU A 141 -11.02 9.53 0.82
CA GLU A 141 -12.22 9.49 1.64
C GLU A 141 -12.46 8.09 2.24
N TYR A 142 -12.30 7.02 1.45
CA TYR A 142 -12.40 5.65 1.96
C TYR A 142 -11.36 5.39 3.04
N VAL A 143 -10.13 5.87 2.84
CA VAL A 143 -9.04 5.71 3.81
C VAL A 143 -9.34 6.48 5.11
N ALA A 144 -9.74 7.74 5.00
CA ALA A 144 -10.10 8.56 6.16
C ALA A 144 -11.24 7.94 6.96
N TYR A 145 -12.29 7.47 6.27
CA TYR A 145 -13.41 6.79 6.90
C TYR A 145 -12.98 5.47 7.55
N ALA A 146 -12.19 4.64 6.86
CA ALA A 146 -11.74 3.34 7.39
C ALA A 146 -10.92 3.50 8.67
N ILE A 147 -10.02 4.49 8.73
CA ILE A 147 -9.24 4.84 9.94
C ILE A 147 -10.18 5.14 11.11
N ASN A 148 -11.11 6.07 10.92
CA ASN A 148 -12.02 6.52 11.97
C ASN A 148 -13.00 5.41 12.38
N TYR A 149 -13.53 4.65 11.41
CA TYR A 149 -14.46 3.56 11.62
C TYR A 149 -13.84 2.41 12.41
N ILE A 150 -12.70 1.87 11.96
CA ILE A 150 -12.02 0.77 12.65
C ILE A 150 -11.52 1.22 14.03
N SER A 151 -11.00 2.46 14.14
CA SER A 151 -10.64 3.01 15.45
C SER A 151 -11.84 3.06 16.40
N SER A 152 -13.00 3.49 15.91
CA SER A 152 -14.21 3.61 16.72
C SER A 152 -14.74 2.27 17.21
N ILE A 153 -14.88 1.27 16.33
CA ILE A 153 -15.45 -0.03 16.72
C ILE A 153 -14.51 -0.84 17.62
N THR A 154 -13.19 -0.65 17.49
CA THR A 154 -12.19 -1.33 18.33
C THR A 154 -11.81 -0.55 19.59
N SER A 155 -12.07 0.76 19.64
CA SER A 155 -11.53 1.67 20.66
C SER A 155 -10.00 1.64 20.75
N LYS A 156 -9.33 1.42 19.62
CA LYS A 156 -7.87 1.40 19.47
C LYS A 156 -7.47 2.29 18.31
N LYS A 157 -6.32 2.96 18.43
CA LYS A 157 -5.69 3.54 17.24
C LYS A 157 -5.31 2.42 16.26
N VAL A 158 -5.41 2.69 14.97
CA VAL A 158 -5.09 1.74 13.90
C VAL A 158 -3.67 1.89 13.43
N ASN A 159 -3.07 0.79 12.98
CA ASN A 159 -1.91 0.84 12.11
C ASN A 159 -2.40 0.89 10.66
N THR A 160 -1.65 1.51 9.75
CA THR A 160 -1.87 1.37 8.31
C THR A 160 -0.63 0.76 7.68
N VAL A 161 -0.82 -0.22 6.80
CA VAL A 161 0.21 -0.69 5.87
C VAL A 161 -0.29 -0.40 4.46
N SER A 162 0.46 0.41 3.73
CA SER A 162 0.17 0.77 2.36
C SER A 162 1.25 0.26 1.40
N TRP A 163 0.85 0.06 0.15
CA TRP A 163 1.75 -0.21 -0.95
C TRP A 163 1.49 0.79 -2.08
N SER A 164 2.54 1.28 -2.74
CA SER A 164 2.38 2.15 -3.92
C SER A 164 1.46 3.34 -3.61
N ALA A 165 0.49 3.61 -4.49
CA ALA A 165 -0.52 4.67 -4.37
C ALA A 165 -1.30 4.66 -3.05
N GLY A 166 -1.48 3.52 -2.39
CA GLY A 166 -2.09 3.45 -1.05
C GLY A 166 -1.40 4.38 -0.03
N SER A 167 -0.13 4.71 -0.29
CA SER A 167 0.68 5.59 0.55
C SER A 167 0.32 7.06 0.38
N ILE A 168 0.03 7.51 -0.85
CA ILE A 168 -0.46 8.86 -1.13
C ILE A 168 -1.95 8.99 -0.80
N ASP A 169 -2.75 7.90 -0.90
CA ASP A 169 -4.12 7.87 -0.39
C ASP A 169 -4.14 8.16 1.12
N ALA A 170 -3.29 7.46 1.88
CA ALA A 170 -3.12 7.66 3.31
C ALA A 170 -2.57 9.06 3.65
N GLN A 171 -1.59 9.54 2.88
CA GLN A 171 -1.00 10.86 3.12
C GLN A 171 -2.02 11.98 2.87
N TRP A 172 -2.81 11.87 1.82
CA TRP A 172 -3.89 12.80 1.51
C TRP A 172 -4.98 12.76 2.58
N ALA A 173 -5.39 11.57 3.02
CA ALA A 173 -6.35 11.40 4.12
C ALA A 173 -5.84 12.06 5.41
N LEU A 174 -4.59 11.81 5.81
CA LEU A 174 -3.97 12.43 6.99
C LEU A 174 -3.87 13.97 6.85
N LYS A 175 -3.63 14.49 5.65
CA LYS A 175 -3.55 15.92 5.40
C LYS A 175 -4.91 16.60 5.56
N TYR A 176 -5.95 16.10 4.89
CA TYR A 176 -7.22 16.81 4.74
C TYR A 176 -8.33 16.33 5.69
N TRP A 177 -8.17 15.19 6.36
CA TRP A 177 -8.99 14.75 7.49
C TRP A 177 -8.13 14.65 8.76
N PRO A 178 -7.74 15.78 9.40
CA PRO A 178 -6.85 15.77 10.55
C PRO A 178 -7.32 14.89 11.72
N SER A 179 -8.61 14.60 11.85
CA SER A 179 -9.14 13.65 12.85
C SER A 179 -8.47 12.27 12.78
N THR A 180 -8.10 11.82 11.57
CA THR A 180 -7.45 10.54 11.33
C THR A 180 -6.10 10.44 12.01
N ARG A 181 -5.38 11.55 12.19
CA ARG A 181 -4.06 11.59 12.86
C ARG A 181 -4.14 11.12 14.32
N ASN A 182 -5.25 11.41 15.00
CA ASN A 182 -5.47 10.96 16.37
C ASN A 182 -5.87 9.49 16.45
N ASN A 183 -6.37 8.93 15.35
CA ASN A 183 -6.84 7.56 15.23
C ASN A 183 -5.80 6.62 14.61
N THR A 184 -4.68 7.13 14.12
CA THR A 184 -3.58 6.34 13.55
C THR A 184 -2.39 6.32 14.52
N ILE A 185 -1.89 5.13 14.86
CA ILE A 185 -0.70 4.96 15.71
C ILE A 185 0.59 4.90 14.90
N ASN A 186 0.57 4.21 13.75
CA ASN A 186 1.69 4.08 12.84
C ASN A 186 1.18 4.05 11.39
N LYS A 187 1.91 4.73 10.50
CA LYS A 187 1.79 4.61 9.05
C LYS A 187 3.03 3.87 8.52
N ILE A 188 2.83 2.73 7.89
CA ILE A 188 3.90 1.96 7.25
C ILE A 188 3.61 1.96 5.76
N SER A 189 4.59 2.35 4.96
CA SER A 189 4.42 2.51 3.52
C SER A 189 5.55 1.79 2.79
N ILE A 190 5.15 0.84 1.95
CA ILE A 190 6.01 -0.03 1.15
C ILE A 190 5.99 0.49 -0.28
N SER A 191 7.17 0.78 -0.83
CA SER A 191 7.33 1.40 -2.15
C SER A 191 6.42 2.63 -2.37
N PRO A 192 6.39 3.61 -1.45
CA PRO A 192 5.55 4.80 -1.61
C PRO A 192 6.01 5.70 -2.75
N ASP A 193 5.09 6.54 -3.24
CA ASP A 193 5.26 7.47 -4.35
C ASP A 193 4.80 8.90 -3.99
N TYR A 194 5.27 9.45 -2.86
CA TYR A 194 4.86 10.78 -2.37
C TYR A 194 5.21 11.94 -3.30
N HIS A 195 6.11 11.73 -4.25
CA HIS A 195 6.42 12.68 -5.33
C HIS A 195 5.97 12.17 -6.71
N GLY A 196 5.12 11.14 -6.74
CA GLY A 196 4.69 10.47 -7.96
C GLY A 196 5.86 9.78 -8.65
N THR A 197 5.77 9.59 -9.96
CA THR A 197 6.83 8.96 -10.75
C THR A 197 6.98 9.54 -12.14
N ILE A 198 8.23 9.58 -12.62
CA ILE A 198 8.56 9.96 -13.99
C ILE A 198 8.13 8.91 -15.03
N PHE A 199 7.78 7.69 -14.59
CA PHE A 199 7.37 6.59 -15.47
C PHE A 199 5.86 6.46 -15.65
N ALA A 200 5.04 7.32 -15.05
CA ALA A 200 3.58 7.27 -15.19
C ALA A 200 3.14 7.33 -16.67
N GLN A 201 3.87 8.10 -17.49
CA GLN A 201 3.63 8.20 -18.93
C GLN A 201 4.00 6.93 -19.71
N ILE A 202 4.76 5.99 -19.14
CA ILE A 202 5.02 4.69 -19.79
C ILE A 202 3.76 3.81 -19.69
N LEU A 203 3.13 3.78 -18.51
CA LEU A 203 1.90 3.03 -18.28
C LEU A 203 0.71 3.59 -19.08
N CYS A 204 0.79 4.87 -19.41
CA CYS A 204 -0.15 5.49 -20.33
C CYS A 204 0.52 6.61 -21.17
N PRO A 205 0.98 6.29 -22.38
CA PRO A 205 1.71 7.23 -23.24
C PRO A 205 0.93 8.52 -23.58
N GLY A 206 1.52 9.67 -23.21
CA GLY A 206 1.27 10.97 -23.84
C GLY A 206 -0.12 11.61 -23.65
N PHE A 207 -0.99 11.05 -22.82
CA PHE A 207 -2.31 11.54 -22.44
C PHE A 207 -3.04 12.50 -23.39
N GLU A 208 -3.29 12.03 -24.61
CA GLU A 208 -4.60 12.08 -25.26
C GLU A 208 -4.83 10.76 -26.01
N THR A 209 -6.10 10.44 -26.29
CA THR A 209 -6.75 9.10 -26.42
C THR A 209 -5.92 7.83 -26.75
N PRO A 210 -6.21 6.70 -26.05
CA PRO A 210 -7.40 6.50 -25.24
C PRO A 210 -7.33 7.15 -23.85
N GLY A 211 -6.20 7.69 -23.38
CA GLY A 211 -6.07 8.37 -22.08
C GLY A 211 -5.66 7.43 -20.93
N CYS A 212 -5.71 7.89 -19.68
CA CYS A 212 -5.39 7.09 -18.49
C CYS A 212 -6.57 6.77 -17.58
N THR A 213 -6.24 6.13 -16.45
CA THR A 213 -7.04 6.24 -15.25
C THR A 213 -6.70 7.52 -14.46
N PRO A 214 -7.66 8.12 -13.75
CA PRO A 214 -7.39 9.28 -12.90
C PRO A 214 -6.19 9.12 -11.96
N ALA A 215 -6.08 7.97 -11.27
CA ALA A 215 -4.99 7.73 -10.32
C ALA A 215 -3.61 7.78 -10.95
N VAL A 216 -3.41 7.15 -12.11
CA VAL A 216 -2.10 7.13 -12.78
C VAL A 216 -1.74 8.51 -13.33
N ALA A 217 -2.73 9.28 -13.83
CA ALA A 217 -2.50 10.66 -14.24
C ALA A 217 -2.07 11.54 -13.05
N GLN A 218 -2.68 11.33 -11.88
CA GLN A 218 -2.34 12.03 -10.64
C GLN A 218 -0.99 11.60 -10.07
N GLN A 219 -0.55 10.35 -10.28
CA GLN A 219 0.76 9.85 -9.86
C GLN A 219 1.91 10.29 -10.77
N ASN A 220 1.64 11.02 -11.86
CA ASN A 220 2.72 11.57 -12.67
C ASN A 220 3.59 12.53 -11.85
N TYR A 221 4.91 12.46 -12.02
CA TYR A 221 5.86 13.31 -11.32
C TYR A 221 5.49 14.79 -11.51
N ASN A 222 5.40 15.55 -10.43
CA ASN A 222 4.97 16.96 -10.42
C ASN A 222 3.58 17.25 -11.02
N SER A 223 2.67 16.27 -11.06
CA SER A 223 1.25 16.53 -11.32
C SER A 223 0.70 17.62 -10.36
N THR A 224 -0.37 18.30 -10.75
CA THR A 224 -1.04 19.29 -9.89
C THR A 224 -1.49 18.62 -8.60
N PHE A 225 -1.96 17.38 -8.66
CA PHE A 225 -2.27 16.57 -7.48
C PHE A 225 -1.06 16.40 -6.55
N ILE A 226 0.07 15.88 -7.05
CA ILE A 226 1.26 15.63 -6.21
C ILE A 226 1.81 16.93 -5.64
N ARG A 227 1.89 17.99 -6.45
CA ARG A 227 2.35 19.29 -5.94
C ARG A 227 1.42 19.84 -4.86
N THR A 228 0.10 19.69 -5.04
CA THR A 228 -0.90 20.07 -4.03
C THR A 228 -0.77 19.22 -2.75
N LEU A 229 -0.54 17.91 -2.88
CA LEU A 229 -0.31 17.01 -1.75
C LEU A 229 0.91 17.47 -0.95
N ARG A 230 2.05 17.67 -1.61
CA ARG A 230 3.34 17.99 -0.96
C ARG A 230 3.38 19.36 -0.31
N ASN A 231 2.64 20.34 -0.85
CA ASN A 231 2.69 21.72 -0.35
C ASN A 231 2.20 21.85 1.11
N ASN A 232 2.63 22.89 1.81
CA ASN A 232 2.23 23.22 3.19
C ASN A 232 2.41 22.04 4.18
N GLY A 233 3.55 21.34 4.09
CA GLY A 233 3.95 20.27 5.01
C GLY A 233 3.32 18.92 4.73
N GLY A 234 2.71 18.71 3.54
CA GLY A 234 2.25 17.38 3.14
C GLY A 234 3.34 16.46 2.62
N ASP A 235 4.55 17.00 2.42
CA ASP A 235 5.80 16.27 2.23
C ASP A 235 6.47 15.85 3.56
N GLN A 236 5.82 16.07 4.70
CA GLN A 236 6.26 15.65 6.03
C GLN A 236 5.39 14.53 6.61
N SER A 237 5.92 13.78 7.58
CA SER A 237 5.15 12.79 8.34
C SER A 237 4.15 13.44 9.32
N TYR A 238 2.86 13.14 9.19
CA TYR A 238 1.82 13.61 10.13
C TYR A 238 1.70 12.76 11.41
N VAL A 239 2.01 11.47 11.29
CA VAL A 239 1.99 10.44 12.35
C VAL A 239 3.30 9.66 12.23
N PRO A 240 3.67 8.81 13.21
CA PRO A 240 4.83 7.94 13.06
C PRO A 240 4.83 7.18 11.73
N THR A 241 5.80 7.49 10.86
CA THR A 241 5.84 6.95 9.50
C THR A 241 7.10 6.12 9.23
N THR A 242 6.92 4.91 8.72
CA THR A 242 8.00 4.02 8.24
C THR A 242 7.87 3.86 6.74
N ASN A 243 8.84 4.34 5.97
CA ASN A 243 8.90 4.18 4.53
C ASN A 243 10.02 3.20 4.17
N VAL A 244 9.72 2.22 3.33
CA VAL A 244 10.72 1.28 2.79
C VAL A 244 10.58 1.21 1.28
N TYR A 245 11.67 1.45 0.56
CA TYR A 245 11.68 1.52 -0.91
C TYR A 245 13.00 0.97 -1.47
N SER A 246 13.05 0.78 -2.79
CA SER A 246 14.22 0.23 -3.47
C SER A 246 14.61 1.06 -4.69
N ILE A 247 15.91 1.18 -4.94
CA ILE A 247 16.43 1.78 -6.19
C ILE A 247 16.06 0.94 -7.43
N PHE A 248 15.71 -0.34 -7.26
CA PHE A 248 15.30 -1.25 -8.33
C PHE A 248 13.79 -1.21 -8.63
N ASP A 249 13.04 -0.32 -7.98
CA ASP A 249 11.63 -0.09 -8.26
C ASP A 249 11.42 0.29 -9.74
N GLU A 250 10.73 -0.57 -10.48
CA GLU A 250 10.53 -0.44 -11.93
C GLU A 250 9.28 0.39 -12.29
N ILE A 251 8.49 0.78 -11.29
CA ILE A 251 7.25 1.56 -11.46
C ILE A 251 7.45 2.99 -10.99
N VAL A 252 8.02 3.16 -9.80
CA VAL A 252 8.24 4.46 -9.16
C VAL A 252 9.71 4.83 -9.29
N GLN A 253 9.98 5.84 -10.09
CA GLN A 253 11.27 6.52 -10.11
C GLN A 253 11.13 8.04 -10.02
N PRO A 254 12.11 8.74 -9.41
CA PRO A 254 13.28 8.19 -8.71
C PRO A 254 12.91 7.51 -7.38
N GLN A 255 13.59 6.41 -7.01
CA GLN A 255 13.53 5.78 -5.67
C GLN A 255 14.91 5.65 -4.99
N GLU A 256 15.87 6.44 -5.45
CA GLU A 256 17.20 6.58 -4.85
C GLU A 256 17.28 7.86 -4.03
N ASP A 257 17.84 7.77 -2.83
CA ASP A 257 18.08 8.93 -1.97
C ASP A 257 19.15 9.87 -2.57
N PRO A 258 19.06 11.19 -2.34
CA PRO A 258 18.11 11.89 -1.45
C PRO A 258 16.79 12.30 -2.12
N ASN A 259 16.55 11.91 -3.38
CA ASN A 259 15.40 12.37 -4.16
C ASN A 259 14.31 11.31 -4.31
N ALA A 260 14.38 10.21 -3.55
CA ALA A 260 13.43 9.12 -3.63
C ALA A 260 11.99 9.63 -3.45
N SER A 261 11.10 9.22 -4.35
CA SER A 261 9.69 9.59 -4.29
C SER A 261 9.04 9.08 -3.01
N GLY A 262 9.51 7.95 -2.49
CA GLY A 262 9.08 7.36 -1.23
C GLY A 262 9.58 8.06 0.03
N PHE A 263 10.42 9.09 -0.09
CA PHE A 263 10.94 9.84 1.05
C PHE A 263 9.92 10.85 1.58
N LEU A 264 9.77 10.91 2.91
CA LEU A 264 9.10 12.03 3.60
C LEU A 264 10.07 12.75 4.54
N ASN A 265 9.91 14.07 4.62
CA ASN A 265 10.60 14.89 5.60
C ASN A 265 10.13 14.55 7.04
N PRO A 266 11.01 14.71 8.05
CA PRO A 266 10.59 14.62 9.44
C PRO A 266 9.49 15.63 9.75
N GLY A 267 8.40 15.15 10.33
CA GLY A 267 7.27 15.95 10.80
C GLY A 267 6.90 15.57 12.23
N PRO A 268 5.72 16.00 12.73
CA PRO A 268 5.30 15.82 14.12
C PRO A 268 5.32 14.36 14.63
N GLY A 269 5.11 13.38 13.74
CA GLY A 269 5.09 11.97 14.12
C GLY A 269 6.47 11.29 14.13
N GLY A 270 7.49 11.93 13.56
CA GLY A 270 8.75 11.29 13.23
C GLY A 270 8.65 10.37 12.00
N VAL A 271 9.77 10.18 11.32
CA VAL A 271 9.86 9.37 10.11
C VAL A 271 11.11 8.50 10.16
N SER A 272 11.00 7.31 9.57
CA SER A 272 12.12 6.44 9.20
C SER A 272 12.00 6.16 7.71
N ASN A 273 12.96 6.63 6.92
CA ASN A 273 13.04 6.33 5.48
C ASN A 273 14.16 5.30 5.29
N THR A 274 13.85 4.18 4.65
CA THR A 274 14.81 3.09 4.42
C THR A 274 14.86 2.75 2.93
N GLU A 275 15.91 3.21 2.26
CA GLU A 275 16.33 2.66 0.98
C GLU A 275 17.00 1.29 1.21
N LEU A 276 16.44 0.22 0.68
CA LEU A 276 16.93 -1.14 0.92
C LEU A 276 18.41 -1.31 0.55
N GLN A 277 18.86 -0.68 -0.54
CA GLN A 277 20.23 -0.83 -1.03
C GLN A 277 21.26 -0.12 -0.14
N SER A 278 20.88 0.97 0.53
CA SER A 278 21.71 1.63 1.53
C SER A 278 22.00 0.75 2.77
N VAL A 279 21.11 -0.19 3.09
CA VAL A 279 21.24 -1.07 4.27
C VAL A 279 21.74 -2.46 3.90
N CYS A 280 21.12 -3.10 2.91
CA CYS A 280 21.40 -4.47 2.53
C CYS A 280 22.47 -4.62 1.45
N THR A 281 22.89 -3.53 0.80
CA THR A 281 23.76 -3.55 -0.41
C THR A 281 23.13 -4.30 -1.58
N PRO A 282 23.47 -3.98 -2.84
CA PRO A 282 22.95 -4.72 -4.00
C PRO A 282 23.50 -6.15 -4.13
N PHE A 283 24.40 -6.58 -3.23
CA PHE A 283 25.03 -7.91 -3.25
C PHE A 283 24.37 -8.93 -2.31
N LEU A 284 23.60 -8.47 -1.32
CA LEU A 284 22.84 -9.38 -0.46
C LEU A 284 21.42 -9.55 -0.99
N PRO A 285 20.79 -10.73 -0.84
CA PRO A 285 19.44 -11.00 -1.34
C PRO A 285 18.41 -9.89 -1.04
N GLY A 286 18.38 -9.38 0.19
CA GLY A 286 17.46 -8.32 0.63
C GLY A 286 17.72 -6.93 0.04
N GLY A 287 18.77 -6.75 -0.76
CA GLY A 287 19.04 -5.53 -1.53
C GLY A 287 19.22 -5.75 -3.04
N THR A 288 19.04 -6.97 -3.55
CA THR A 288 19.19 -7.29 -4.98
C THR A 288 18.01 -6.83 -5.85
N LEU A 289 18.10 -7.02 -7.17
CA LEU A 289 17.11 -6.59 -8.17
C LEU A 289 15.69 -7.16 -8.01
N TYR A 290 15.53 -8.25 -7.25
CA TYR A 290 14.20 -8.81 -6.96
C TYR A 290 13.40 -7.95 -5.97
N ASN A 291 14.00 -6.91 -5.40
CA ASN A 291 13.28 -5.91 -4.63
C ASN A 291 12.68 -4.84 -5.58
N SER A 292 11.91 -5.31 -6.57
CA SER A 292 11.06 -4.54 -7.47
C SER A 292 9.97 -3.80 -6.68
N HIS A 293 9.11 -3.04 -7.35
CA HIS A 293 8.06 -2.25 -6.74
C HIS A 293 7.19 -3.07 -5.76
N GLU A 294 6.68 -4.21 -6.21
CA GLU A 294 5.97 -5.25 -5.46
C GLU A 294 6.92 -6.16 -4.68
N GLY A 295 8.17 -6.33 -5.15
CA GLY A 295 9.17 -7.17 -4.49
C GLY A 295 9.48 -6.76 -3.05
N VAL A 296 9.39 -5.45 -2.73
CA VAL A 296 9.52 -4.96 -1.36
C VAL A 296 8.44 -5.54 -0.42
N LEU A 297 7.29 -6.01 -0.93
CA LEU A 297 6.23 -6.60 -0.10
C LEU A 297 6.61 -7.95 0.53
N TYR A 298 7.53 -8.69 -0.08
CA TYR A 298 8.08 -9.91 0.52
C TYR A 298 9.47 -9.72 1.12
N ASN A 299 10.06 -8.53 1.03
CA ASN A 299 11.39 -8.25 1.58
C ASN A 299 11.42 -8.43 3.11
N ALA A 300 12.44 -9.14 3.60
CA ALA A 300 12.55 -9.50 5.01
C ALA A 300 12.82 -8.29 5.92
N LEU A 301 13.65 -7.32 5.47
CA LEU A 301 13.93 -6.10 6.23
C LEU A 301 12.69 -5.19 6.28
N ALA A 302 11.96 -5.07 5.17
CA ALA A 302 10.70 -4.32 5.11
C ALA A 302 9.68 -4.87 6.10
N TYR A 303 9.48 -6.19 6.12
CA TYR A 303 8.61 -6.85 7.09
C TYR A 303 9.08 -6.64 8.54
N ALA A 304 10.38 -6.77 8.81
CA ALA A 304 10.94 -6.56 10.14
C ALA A 304 10.71 -5.13 10.66
N LEU A 305 10.89 -4.11 9.81
CA LEU A 305 10.64 -2.71 10.16
C LEU A 305 9.15 -2.43 10.40
N ALA A 306 8.26 -3.02 9.59
CA ALA A 306 6.82 -2.91 9.82
C ALA A 306 6.40 -3.55 11.15
N LYS A 307 6.90 -4.75 11.43
CA LYS A 307 6.67 -5.46 12.69
C LYS A 307 7.20 -4.66 13.89
N ASP A 308 8.40 -4.11 13.78
CA ASP A 308 9.00 -3.25 14.80
C ASP A 308 8.14 -2.01 15.09
N ALA A 309 7.67 -1.30 14.05
CA ALA A 309 6.79 -0.14 14.21
C ALA A 309 5.50 -0.49 14.97
N ILE A 310 4.85 -1.62 14.64
CA ILE A 310 3.61 -2.06 15.29
C ILE A 310 3.84 -2.45 16.76
N GLN A 311 4.94 -3.17 17.05
CA GLN A 311 5.19 -3.71 18.39
C GLN A 311 5.75 -2.69 19.37
N ASN A 312 6.55 -1.73 18.89
CA ASN A 312 7.25 -0.76 19.75
C ASN A 312 6.62 0.64 19.72
N GLY A 313 5.73 0.90 18.76
CA GLY A 313 5.22 2.24 18.50
C GLY A 313 6.29 3.17 17.92
N GLY A 314 5.86 4.26 17.28
CA GLY A 314 6.77 5.11 16.54
C GLY A 314 7.20 4.46 15.21
N PRO A 315 8.01 5.17 14.40
CA PRO A 315 8.53 4.58 13.16
C PRO A 315 9.38 3.35 13.43
N GLY A 316 9.40 2.40 12.48
CA GLY A 316 10.28 1.24 12.47
C GLY A 316 11.74 1.70 12.41
N GLN A 317 12.58 1.18 13.29
CA GLN A 317 13.97 1.61 13.44
C GLN A 317 14.95 0.50 13.11
N LEU A 318 15.94 0.81 12.26
CA LEU A 318 17.05 -0.10 11.96
C LEU A 318 17.82 -0.54 13.21
N SER A 319 17.88 0.31 14.25
CA SER A 319 18.54 0.00 15.52
C SER A 319 17.81 -1.04 16.38
N ARG A 320 16.54 -1.36 16.07
CA ARG A 320 15.72 -2.35 16.80
C ARG A 320 15.50 -3.65 16.03
N VAL A 321 15.99 -3.73 14.79
CA VAL A 321 15.90 -4.93 13.95
C VAL A 321 17.29 -5.48 13.66
N ASN A 322 17.41 -6.79 13.50
CA ASN A 322 18.67 -7.40 13.08
C ASN A 322 18.84 -7.28 11.56
N ALA A 323 19.12 -6.07 11.08
CA ALA A 323 19.17 -5.78 9.65
C ALA A 323 20.12 -6.74 8.90
N SER A 324 21.29 -7.05 9.46
CA SER A 324 22.23 -8.00 8.85
C SER A 324 21.63 -9.40 8.64
N ALA A 325 20.82 -9.89 9.57
CA ALA A 325 20.14 -11.18 9.43
C ALA A 325 18.97 -11.13 8.44
N GLU A 326 18.29 -9.99 8.33
CA GLU A 326 17.20 -9.85 7.35
C GLU A 326 17.74 -9.64 5.93
N CYS A 327 18.84 -8.89 5.76
CA CYS A 327 19.43 -8.61 4.46
C CYS A 327 19.95 -9.85 3.72
N VAL A 328 20.30 -10.93 4.43
CA VAL A 328 20.74 -12.19 3.80
C VAL A 328 19.58 -13.08 3.34
N LYS A 329 18.33 -12.72 3.64
CA LYS A 329 17.14 -13.48 3.26
C LYS A 329 16.60 -13.00 1.93
N PHE A 330 16.13 -13.95 1.11
CA PHE A 330 15.43 -13.63 -0.14
C PHE A 330 14.04 -13.03 0.11
N ALA A 331 13.32 -13.59 1.09
CA ALA A 331 12.00 -13.13 1.50
C ALA A 331 11.83 -13.29 3.01
N ALA A 332 10.84 -12.62 3.58
CA ALA A 332 10.48 -12.70 4.99
C ALA A 332 10.13 -14.15 5.42
N ASP A 333 10.54 -14.53 6.63
CA ASP A 333 10.29 -15.87 7.15
C ASP A 333 8.78 -16.16 7.26
N GLY A 334 8.35 -17.26 6.66
CA GLY A 334 6.94 -17.70 6.61
C GLY A 334 6.26 -17.46 5.26
N LEU A 335 6.94 -16.79 4.32
CA LEU A 335 6.50 -16.70 2.92
C LEU A 335 7.03 -17.89 2.12
N SER A 336 6.15 -18.49 1.32
CA SER A 336 6.48 -19.56 0.40
C SER A 336 6.57 -19.07 -1.04
N LEU A 337 7.04 -19.92 -1.95
CA LEU A 337 7.13 -19.57 -3.37
C LEU A 337 5.77 -19.16 -3.98
N PRO A 338 4.64 -19.85 -3.69
CA PRO A 338 3.33 -19.38 -4.10
C PRO A 338 2.98 -17.96 -3.61
N ASP A 339 3.34 -17.59 -2.38
CA ASP A 339 3.08 -16.25 -1.86
C ASP A 339 3.88 -15.18 -2.62
N ILE A 340 5.13 -15.49 -2.95
CA ILE A 340 6.03 -14.63 -3.73
C ILE A 340 5.46 -14.47 -5.14
N PHE A 341 5.08 -15.56 -5.82
CA PHE A 341 4.47 -15.47 -7.15
C PHE A 341 3.12 -14.74 -7.15
N ALA A 342 2.29 -14.90 -6.12
CA ALA A 342 1.06 -14.13 -5.98
C ALA A 342 1.35 -12.64 -5.77
N THR A 343 2.42 -12.31 -5.03
CA THR A 343 2.86 -10.92 -4.86
C THR A 343 3.40 -10.35 -6.17
N GLU A 344 4.18 -11.10 -6.95
CA GLU A 344 4.67 -10.67 -8.28
C GLU A 344 3.53 -10.52 -9.30
N ALA A 345 2.46 -11.32 -9.18
CA ALA A 345 1.31 -11.28 -10.08
C ALA A 345 0.49 -9.97 -9.99
N VAL A 346 0.67 -9.17 -8.95
CA VAL A 346 -0.05 -7.89 -8.78
C VAL A 346 0.30 -6.88 -9.89
N ILE A 347 1.51 -6.91 -10.45
CA ILE A 347 1.91 -6.01 -11.55
C ILE A 347 1.13 -6.31 -12.85
N PRO A 348 1.11 -7.53 -13.39
CA PRO A 348 0.31 -7.81 -14.59
C PRO A 348 -1.20 -7.62 -14.35
N GLU A 349 -1.70 -7.89 -13.14
CA GLU A 349 -3.09 -7.57 -12.76
C GLU A 349 -3.38 -6.08 -12.83
N ALA A 350 -2.51 -5.25 -12.23
CA ALA A 350 -2.59 -3.80 -12.31
C ALA A 350 -2.55 -3.30 -13.75
N GLY A 351 -1.65 -3.85 -14.57
CA GLY A 351 -1.56 -3.55 -16.00
C GLY A 351 -2.87 -3.84 -16.75
N PHE A 352 -3.49 -5.00 -16.49
CA PHE A 352 -4.80 -5.34 -17.07
C PHE A 352 -5.91 -4.41 -16.57
N ALA A 353 -5.97 -4.15 -15.27
CA ALA A 353 -6.97 -3.26 -14.67
C ALA A 353 -6.86 -1.84 -15.23
N ILE A 354 -5.63 -1.33 -15.38
CA ILE A 354 -5.37 -0.06 -16.07
C ILE A 354 -5.93 -0.15 -17.48
N ILE A 355 -5.58 -1.13 -18.31
CA ILE A 355 -6.07 -1.25 -19.70
C ILE A 355 -7.61 -1.28 -19.75
N ALA A 356 -8.25 -2.07 -18.88
CA ALA A 356 -9.69 -2.29 -18.86
C ALA A 356 -10.51 -1.11 -18.33
N TYR A 357 -9.91 -0.19 -17.57
CA TYR A 357 -10.60 0.93 -16.93
C TYR A 357 -11.28 1.85 -17.96
N GLN A 358 -12.56 2.15 -17.74
CA GLN A 358 -13.34 3.10 -18.54
C GLN A 358 -14.30 3.91 -17.64
N PRO A 359 -14.60 5.18 -18.00
CA PRO A 359 -13.98 5.94 -19.09
C PRO A 359 -12.56 6.38 -18.72
N LYS A 360 -11.69 6.47 -19.72
CA LYS A 360 -10.36 7.04 -19.57
C LYS A 360 -10.40 8.57 -19.46
N VAL A 361 -9.33 9.16 -18.91
CA VAL A 361 -9.13 10.61 -18.79
C VAL A 361 -7.92 11.10 -19.60
N ALA A 362 -8.03 12.29 -20.19
CA ALA A 362 -6.91 12.93 -20.89
C ALA A 362 -6.02 13.76 -19.95
N GLN A 363 -6.52 14.13 -18.78
CA GLN A 363 -5.78 14.92 -17.79
C GLN A 363 -6.14 14.43 -16.40
N GLU A 364 -5.30 14.73 -15.41
CA GLU A 364 -5.66 14.49 -14.01
C GLU A 364 -6.95 15.25 -13.64
N PRO A 365 -7.77 14.70 -12.72
CA PRO A 365 -8.96 15.40 -12.22
C PRO A 365 -8.63 16.76 -11.58
N PRO A 366 -9.57 17.73 -11.62
CA PRO A 366 -9.41 18.99 -10.91
C PRO A 366 -9.23 18.82 -9.41
N ILE A 367 -8.44 19.70 -8.79
CA ILE A 367 -8.25 19.72 -7.34
C ILE A 367 -9.56 20.09 -6.62
N LYS A 368 -9.95 19.26 -5.65
CA LYS A 368 -11.13 19.46 -4.80
C LYS A 368 -11.05 20.77 -4.03
N ALA A 369 -12.20 21.39 -3.82
CA ALA A 369 -12.29 22.74 -3.26
C ALA A 369 -11.54 22.92 -1.92
N TYR A 370 -11.60 21.91 -1.03
CA TYR A 370 -10.93 21.96 0.27
C TYR A 370 -9.40 21.98 0.19
N ALA A 371 -8.83 21.54 -0.95
CA ALA A 371 -7.39 21.41 -1.17
C ALA A 371 -6.78 22.54 -2.01
N ARG A 372 -7.60 23.38 -2.67
CA ARG A 372 -7.11 24.43 -3.59
C ARG A 372 -6.18 25.45 -2.95
N LYS A 373 -6.30 25.67 -1.63
CA LYS A 373 -5.39 26.54 -0.87
C LYS A 373 -3.93 26.05 -0.88
N ASP A 374 -3.73 24.76 -1.14
CA ASP A 374 -2.42 24.11 -1.18
C ASP A 374 -1.93 23.90 -2.63
N THR A 375 -2.75 24.23 -3.63
CA THR A 375 -2.33 24.17 -5.04
C THR A 375 -1.26 25.23 -5.31
N PRO A 376 -0.10 24.87 -5.90
CA PRO A 376 0.93 25.85 -6.24
C PRO A 376 0.40 26.91 -7.19
N ALA A 377 0.94 28.13 -7.06
CA ALA A 377 0.63 29.27 -7.92
C ALA A 377 1.01 29.04 -9.39
#